data_AF-A0A2N2Y0Y0-F1
#
_entry.id   AF-A0A2N2Y0Y0-F1
#
_cell.length_a   1.000
_cell.length_b   1.000
_cell.length_c   1.000
_cell.angle_alpha   90.00
_cell.angle_beta   90.00
_cell.angle_gamma   90.00
#
_symmetry.space_group_name_H-M   'P 1'
#
loop_
_entity.id
_entity.type
_entity.pdbx_description
1 polymer ?
#
loop_
_entity_poly.entity_id
_entity_poly.type
_entity_poly.pdbx_seq_one_letter_code
_entity_poly.pdbx_strand_id
1 'polypeptide(L)'
;MKKTFLTLAAFFMLFAGSIMAQTKDIPETELPADVKQVLSQYIQILQTATDLDDAAEKVKVLFGGHLLNSSGNVDSDVYNYSLKKDFTNAKFYQYPVKITRISRSMSDYDGFQSTLFEGTRYKIWIAKKQGVAGMPAPVPIIKPATGDPKVVSVIGSL
;
A
#
# COMPACT_ATOMS: atom_id res chain seq x y z
N MET A 1 -31.56 48.61 -12.62
CA MET A 1 -31.97 47.24 -12.21
C MET A 1 -31.29 46.13 -13.03
N LYS A 2 -29.99 46.25 -13.38
CA LYS A 2 -29.23 45.18 -14.09
C LYS A 2 -27.96 44.71 -13.37
N LYS A 3 -27.58 45.38 -12.27
CA LYS A 3 -26.33 45.11 -11.53
C LYS A 3 -26.50 44.15 -10.35
N THR A 4 -27.72 43.92 -9.87
CA THR A 4 -28.03 42.95 -8.81
C THR A 4 -28.17 41.50 -9.32
N PHE A 5 -28.37 41.32 -10.62
CA PHE A 5 -28.48 39.99 -11.23
C PHE A 5 -27.11 39.33 -11.50
N LEU A 6 -26.05 40.12 -11.68
CA LEU A 6 -24.69 39.60 -11.90
C LEU A 6 -24.03 39.07 -10.62
N THR A 7 -24.38 39.62 -9.45
CA THR A 7 -23.75 39.24 -8.17
C THR A 7 -24.27 37.91 -7.63
N LEU A 8 -25.48 37.49 -8.03
CA LEU A 8 -26.07 36.22 -7.59
C LEU A 8 -25.49 35.00 -8.32
N ALA A 9 -25.03 35.18 -9.58
CA ALA A 9 -24.40 34.12 -10.36
C ALA A 9 -22.98 33.79 -9.88
N ALA A 10 -22.24 34.78 -9.35
CA ALA A 10 -20.89 34.58 -8.84
C ALA A 10 -20.85 33.84 -7.49
N PHE A 11 -21.91 33.93 -6.68
CA PHE A 11 -21.98 33.25 -5.38
C PHE A 11 -22.32 31.75 -5.53
N PHE A 12 -22.96 31.35 -6.63
CA PHE A 12 -23.31 29.95 -6.89
C PHE A 12 -22.12 29.11 -7.40
N MET A 13 -21.07 29.74 -7.96
CA MET A 13 -19.87 29.02 -8.41
C MET A 13 -18.90 28.64 -7.28
N LEU A 14 -19.04 29.23 -6.09
CA LEU A 14 -18.17 28.91 -4.94
C LEU A 14 -18.54 27.61 -4.21
N PHE A 15 -19.62 26.93 -4.61
CA PHE A 15 -20.05 25.64 -4.06
C PHE A 15 -19.88 24.47 -5.05
N ALA A 16 -19.24 24.69 -6.20
CA ALA A 16 -18.94 23.62 -7.14
C ALA A 16 -17.78 22.74 -6.66
N GLY A 17 -18.11 21.87 -5.70
CA GLY A 17 -17.61 20.50 -5.67
C GLY A 17 -16.11 20.32 -5.46
N SER A 18 -15.65 20.51 -4.24
CA SER A 18 -14.59 19.66 -3.70
C SER A 18 -15.16 18.24 -3.56
N ILE A 19 -15.36 17.53 -4.66
CA ILE A 19 -15.45 16.07 -4.64
C ILE A 19 -14.02 15.62 -4.31
N MET A 20 -13.67 15.70 -3.03
CA MET A 20 -12.49 15.01 -2.54
C MET A 20 -12.67 13.56 -2.95
N ALA A 21 -11.74 13.06 -3.77
CA ALA A 21 -11.67 11.67 -4.16
C ALA A 21 -11.52 10.84 -2.88
N GLN A 22 -12.64 10.45 -2.28
CA GLN A 22 -12.65 9.56 -1.13
C GLN A 22 -12.09 8.23 -1.63
N THR A 23 -10.95 7.82 -1.07
CA THR A 23 -10.45 6.47 -1.19
C THR A 23 -11.58 5.52 -0.82
N LYS A 24 -12.11 4.80 -1.81
CA LYS A 24 -13.28 3.95 -1.63
C LYS A 24 -12.80 2.57 -1.20
N ASP A 25 -13.40 2.05 -0.15
CA ASP A 25 -13.19 0.66 0.22
C ASP A 25 -13.87 -0.26 -0.79
N ILE A 26 -13.19 -1.36 -1.13
CA ILE A 26 -13.67 -2.34 -2.11
C ILE A 26 -13.78 -3.72 -1.47
N PRO A 27 -14.70 -4.59 -1.94
CA PRO A 27 -14.75 -5.98 -1.52
C PRO A 27 -13.52 -6.77 -2.01
N GLU A 28 -13.20 -7.88 -1.34
CA GLU A 28 -12.08 -8.77 -1.73
C GLU A 28 -12.25 -9.36 -3.14
N THR A 29 -13.50 -9.52 -3.62
CA THR A 29 -13.80 -9.98 -4.97
C THR A 29 -13.35 -9.02 -6.07
N GLU A 30 -13.11 -7.75 -5.73
CA GLU A 30 -12.55 -6.74 -6.64
C GLU A 30 -11.03 -6.60 -6.53
N LEU A 31 -10.37 -7.35 -5.63
CA LEU A 31 -8.92 -7.35 -5.53
C LEU A 31 -8.32 -8.19 -6.65
N PRO A 32 -7.41 -7.64 -7.48
CA PRO A 32 -6.75 -8.42 -8.51
C PRO A 32 -6.00 -9.63 -7.93
N ALA A 33 -6.06 -10.76 -8.64
CA ALA A 33 -5.47 -12.02 -8.17
C ALA A 33 -3.94 -11.92 -7.98
N ASP A 34 -3.25 -11.20 -8.87
CA ASP A 34 -1.82 -10.92 -8.78
C ASP A 34 -1.46 -10.05 -7.57
N VAL A 35 -2.28 -9.05 -7.23
CA VAL A 35 -2.12 -8.25 -6.01
C VAL A 35 -2.27 -9.12 -4.76
N LYS A 36 -3.28 -10.00 -4.74
CA LYS A 36 -3.50 -10.95 -3.64
C LYS A 36 -2.34 -11.94 -3.51
N GLN A 37 -1.77 -12.38 -4.64
CA GLN A 37 -0.61 -13.26 -4.68
C GLN A 37 0.63 -12.57 -4.10
N VAL A 38 0.94 -11.33 -4.53
CA VAL A 38 2.08 -10.56 -3.99
C VAL A 38 1.94 -10.34 -2.48
N LEU A 39 0.73 -10.00 -2.01
CA LEU A 39 0.46 -9.89 -0.57
C LEU A 39 0.75 -11.21 0.17
N SER A 40 0.26 -12.33 -0.38
CA SER A 40 0.44 -13.65 0.24
C SER A 40 1.90 -14.06 0.28
N GLN A 41 2.64 -13.85 -0.82
CA GLN A 41 4.07 -14.10 -0.91
C GLN A 41 4.87 -13.24 0.07
N TYR A 42 4.55 -11.95 0.17
CA TYR A 42 5.22 -11.04 1.11
C TYR A 42 5.08 -11.54 2.56
N ILE A 43 3.85 -11.82 3.00
CA ILE A 43 3.61 -12.33 4.36
C ILE A 43 4.23 -13.71 4.57
N GLN A 44 4.19 -14.58 3.56
CA GLN A 44 4.84 -15.88 3.64
C GLN A 44 6.34 -15.74 3.87
N ILE A 45 7.04 -14.95 3.05
CA ILE A 45 8.48 -14.71 3.17
C ILE A 45 8.81 -14.19 4.56
N LEU A 46 8.09 -13.18 5.06
CA LEU A 46 8.36 -12.63 6.39
C LEU A 46 8.14 -13.64 7.53
N GLN A 47 7.27 -14.64 7.36
CA GLN A 47 7.02 -15.66 8.39
C GLN A 47 7.93 -16.89 8.27
N THR A 48 8.55 -17.13 7.11
CA THR A 48 9.33 -18.34 6.85
C THR A 48 10.81 -18.11 6.59
N ALA A 49 11.23 -16.86 6.38
CA ALA A 49 12.65 -16.53 6.25
C ALA A 49 13.43 -16.86 7.52
N THR A 50 14.68 -17.29 7.36
CA THR A 50 15.52 -17.75 8.47
C THR A 50 15.99 -16.61 9.36
N ASP A 51 16.25 -15.46 8.75
CA ASP A 51 16.73 -14.24 9.39
C ASP A 51 16.36 -13.02 8.52
N LEU A 52 16.79 -11.83 8.96
CA LEU A 52 16.48 -10.58 8.29
C LEU A 52 17.15 -10.45 6.91
N ASP A 53 18.34 -11.03 6.72
CA ASP A 53 19.07 -10.99 5.45
C ASP A 53 18.38 -11.87 4.41
N ASP A 54 17.99 -13.08 4.80
CA ASP A 54 17.20 -13.99 3.97
C ASP A 54 15.84 -13.36 3.60
N ALA A 55 15.19 -12.68 4.55
CA ALA A 55 13.97 -11.94 4.27
C ALA A 55 14.21 -10.81 3.26
N ALA A 56 15.26 -10.00 3.45
CA ALA A 56 15.59 -8.88 2.56
C ALA A 56 15.88 -9.34 1.12
N GLU A 57 16.64 -10.44 0.97
CA GLU A 57 16.97 -11.00 -0.34
C GLU A 57 15.72 -11.51 -1.06
N LYS A 58 14.78 -12.13 -0.34
CA LYS A 58 13.54 -12.65 -0.91
C LYS A 58 12.50 -11.57 -1.18
N VAL A 59 12.36 -10.55 -0.33
CA VAL A 59 11.34 -9.51 -0.50
C VAL A 59 11.72 -8.46 -1.54
N LYS A 60 13.01 -8.26 -1.86
CA LYS A 60 13.44 -7.20 -2.78
C LYS A 60 12.77 -7.28 -4.15
N VAL A 61 12.46 -8.49 -4.65
CA VAL A 61 11.77 -8.68 -5.94
C VAL A 61 10.30 -8.25 -5.91
N LEU A 62 9.70 -8.22 -4.71
CA LEU A 62 8.33 -7.76 -4.49
C LEU A 62 8.24 -6.26 -4.20
N PHE A 63 9.36 -5.63 -3.83
CA PHE A 63 9.43 -4.21 -3.49
C PHE A 63 9.49 -3.35 -4.75
N GLY A 64 9.00 -2.12 -4.61
CA GLY A 64 9.13 -1.07 -5.61
C GLY A 64 9.28 0.30 -4.94
N GLY A 65 9.52 1.31 -5.77
CA GLY A 65 9.55 2.71 -5.33
C GLY A 65 10.65 2.96 -4.30
N HIS A 66 10.29 3.62 -3.19
CA HIS A 66 11.23 4.06 -2.16
C HIS A 66 11.76 2.93 -1.27
N LEU A 67 11.20 1.72 -1.38
CA LEU A 67 11.69 0.57 -0.62
C LEU A 67 13.04 0.03 -1.14
N LEU A 68 13.42 0.46 -2.35
CA LEU A 68 14.64 0.07 -3.02
C LEU A 68 15.56 1.27 -3.23
N ASN A 69 16.87 1.03 -3.14
CA ASN A 69 17.88 1.99 -3.55
C ASN A 69 18.08 1.97 -5.09
N SER A 70 18.94 2.86 -5.59
CA SER A 70 19.23 2.98 -7.03
C SER A 70 19.85 1.74 -7.67
N SER A 71 20.40 0.81 -6.88
CA SER A 71 20.94 -0.47 -7.35
C SER A 71 19.88 -1.58 -7.37
N GLY A 72 18.64 -1.30 -6.97
CA GLY A 72 17.55 -2.27 -6.90
C GLY A 72 17.59 -3.20 -5.68
N ASN A 73 18.45 -2.90 -4.69
CA ASN A 73 18.48 -3.60 -3.40
C ASN A 73 17.57 -2.90 -2.39
N VAL A 74 17.19 -3.60 -1.32
CA VAL A 74 16.46 -2.98 -0.19
C VAL A 74 17.28 -1.81 0.34
N ASP A 75 16.64 -0.65 0.46
CA ASP A 75 17.31 0.54 0.99
C ASP A 75 17.78 0.31 2.45
N SER A 76 18.90 0.92 2.85
CA SER A 76 19.48 0.68 4.17
C SER A 76 18.56 1.13 5.31
N ASP A 77 17.82 2.22 5.14
CA ASP A 77 16.87 2.68 6.17
C ASP A 77 15.66 1.74 6.22
N VAL A 78 15.22 1.28 5.05
CA VAL A 78 14.13 0.30 4.96
C VAL A 78 14.54 -1.00 5.64
N TYR A 79 15.76 -1.50 5.40
CA TYR A 79 16.30 -2.69 6.04
C TYR A 79 16.33 -2.54 7.57
N ASN A 80 16.96 -1.48 8.06
CA ASN A 80 17.25 -1.32 9.50
C ASN A 80 16.00 -1.02 10.35
N TYR A 81 15.01 -0.34 9.79
CA TYR A 81 13.85 0.14 10.54
C TYR A 81 12.57 -0.59 10.12
N SER A 82 12.22 -0.50 8.84
CA SER A 82 10.92 -0.89 8.32
C SER A 82 10.78 -2.40 8.15
N LEU A 83 11.69 -3.03 7.39
CA LEU A 83 11.69 -4.47 7.15
C LEU A 83 11.98 -5.25 8.44
N LYS A 84 12.92 -4.77 9.27
CA LYS A 84 13.18 -5.38 10.59
C LYS A 84 11.92 -5.43 11.45
N LYS A 85 11.13 -4.35 11.48
CA LYS A 85 9.85 -4.28 12.19
C LYS A 85 8.84 -5.26 11.60
N ASP A 86 8.71 -5.31 10.28
CA ASP A 86 7.80 -6.21 9.58
C ASP A 86 8.15 -7.68 9.84
N PHE A 87 9.42 -8.06 9.67
CA PHE A 87 9.92 -9.42 9.94
C PHE A 87 9.64 -9.85 11.38
N THR A 88 9.95 -8.97 12.35
CA THR A 88 9.71 -9.25 13.77
C THR A 88 8.21 -9.45 14.08
N ASN A 89 7.35 -8.67 13.42
CA ASN A 89 5.92 -8.63 13.70
C ASN A 89 5.08 -9.56 12.82
N ALA A 90 5.64 -10.10 11.73
CA ALA A 90 4.93 -10.96 10.80
C ALA A 90 4.26 -12.16 11.49
N LYS A 91 4.91 -12.70 12.54
CA LYS A 91 4.40 -13.80 13.37
C LYS A 91 3.02 -13.54 13.99
N PHE A 92 2.62 -12.28 14.12
CA PHE A 92 1.33 -11.87 14.69
C PHE A 92 0.18 -11.95 13.69
N TYR A 93 0.45 -12.06 12.40
CA TYR A 93 -0.56 -12.07 11.34
C TYR A 93 -0.96 -13.49 10.94
N GLN A 94 -2.22 -13.65 10.51
CA GLN A 94 -2.72 -14.94 10.05
C GLN A 94 -2.08 -15.34 8.72
N TYR A 95 -1.79 -16.64 8.60
CA TYR A 95 -1.42 -17.29 7.34
C TYR A 95 -2.18 -18.62 7.22
N PRO A 96 -2.92 -18.90 6.13
CA PRO A 96 -3.15 -18.07 4.94
C PRO A 96 -3.69 -16.66 5.25
N VAL A 97 -3.36 -15.68 4.42
CA VAL A 97 -3.72 -14.27 4.66
C VAL A 97 -5.23 -14.10 4.69
N LYS A 98 -5.75 -13.55 5.79
CA LYS A 98 -7.15 -13.14 5.92
C LYS A 98 -7.25 -11.62 5.79
N ILE A 99 -7.88 -11.16 4.72
CA ILE A 99 -8.07 -9.73 4.46
C ILE A 99 -9.28 -9.22 5.25
N THR A 100 -9.13 -8.07 5.91
CA THR A 100 -10.21 -7.45 6.69
C THR A 100 -10.76 -6.18 6.08
N ARG A 101 -9.95 -5.50 5.25
CA ARG A 101 -10.33 -4.25 4.58
C ARG A 101 -9.41 -4.02 3.39
N ILE A 102 -9.95 -3.45 2.32
CA ILE A 102 -9.18 -2.99 1.17
C ILE A 102 -9.64 -1.58 0.84
N SER A 103 -8.70 -0.65 0.71
CA SER A 103 -8.95 0.70 0.22
C SER A 103 -8.23 0.89 -1.10
N ARG A 104 -8.95 1.38 -2.12
CA ARG A 104 -8.41 1.56 -3.49
C ARG A 104 -8.26 3.04 -3.81
N SER A 105 -7.08 3.42 -4.29
CA SER A 105 -6.78 4.73 -4.88
C SER A 105 -6.35 4.55 -6.33
N MET A 106 -7.00 5.25 -7.25
CA MET A 106 -6.63 5.24 -8.67
C MET A 106 -5.53 6.28 -8.91
N SER A 107 -4.62 5.99 -9.84
CA SER A 107 -3.59 6.94 -10.30
C SER A 107 -2.70 7.47 -9.17
N ASP A 108 -2.05 6.55 -8.45
CA ASP A 108 -1.11 6.83 -7.37
C ASP A 108 0.34 6.54 -7.84
N TYR A 109 1.34 7.06 -7.14
CA TYR A 109 2.75 6.94 -7.48
C TYR A 109 3.60 6.65 -6.25
N ASP A 110 4.76 6.02 -6.48
CA ASP A 110 5.74 5.77 -5.44
C ASP A 110 7.17 5.75 -6.03
N GLY A 111 8.17 6.03 -5.20
CA GLY A 111 9.57 6.10 -5.61
C GLY A 111 10.06 7.51 -5.98
N PHE A 112 11.31 7.57 -6.46
CA PHE A 112 11.98 8.81 -6.83
C PHE A 112 12.93 8.58 -8.02
N GLN A 113 12.97 9.53 -8.95
CA GLN A 113 13.78 9.46 -10.17
C GLN A 113 13.62 8.11 -10.90
N SER A 114 14.68 7.29 -10.96
CA SER A 114 14.71 6.03 -11.70
C SER A 114 13.84 4.93 -11.08
N THR A 115 13.40 5.07 -9.83
CA THR A 115 12.49 4.13 -9.17
C THR A 115 11.04 4.59 -9.16
N LEU A 116 10.76 5.80 -9.69
CA LEU A 116 9.40 6.34 -9.76
C LEU A 116 8.53 5.50 -10.70
N PHE A 117 7.37 5.07 -10.20
CA PHE A 117 6.37 4.37 -10.99
C PHE A 117 4.96 4.70 -10.50
N GLU A 118 3.98 4.46 -11.36
CA GLU A 118 2.57 4.78 -11.11
C GLU A 118 1.65 3.57 -11.30
N GLY A 119 0.48 3.62 -10.69
CA GLY A 119 -0.53 2.59 -10.85
C GLY A 119 -1.72 2.75 -9.91
N THR A 120 -2.49 1.67 -9.76
CA THR A 120 -3.59 1.61 -8.78
C THR A 120 -3.04 1.14 -7.44
N ARG A 121 -3.20 1.95 -6.38
CA ARG A 121 -2.79 1.58 -5.03
C ARG A 121 -3.92 0.84 -4.31
N TYR A 122 -3.57 -0.30 -3.75
CA TYR A 122 -4.39 -1.08 -2.83
C TYR A 122 -3.74 -1.02 -1.44
N LYS A 123 -4.43 -0.43 -0.46
CA LYS A 123 -4.06 -0.57 0.96
C LYS A 123 -4.87 -1.74 1.51
N ILE A 124 -4.19 -2.81 1.93
CA ILE A 124 -4.85 -4.08 2.28
C ILE A 124 -4.57 -4.42 3.74
N TRP A 125 -5.59 -4.36 4.59
CA TRP A 125 -5.48 -4.72 6.01
C TRP A 125 -5.60 -6.23 6.18
N ILE A 126 -4.68 -6.81 6.96
CA ILE A 126 -4.61 -8.24 7.22
C ILE A 126 -4.90 -8.57 8.68
N ALA A 127 -5.67 -9.63 8.91
CA ALA A 127 -6.07 -10.04 10.25
C ALA A 127 -4.86 -10.53 11.06
N LYS A 128 -4.86 -10.17 12.35
CA LYS A 128 -3.96 -10.77 13.33
C LYS A 128 -4.48 -12.12 13.81
N LYS A 129 -3.58 -12.96 14.33
CA LYS A 129 -3.93 -14.21 15.01
C LYS A 129 -4.82 -13.91 16.22
N GLN A 130 -5.69 -14.86 16.58
CA GLN A 130 -6.58 -14.71 17.72
C GLN A 130 -5.76 -14.48 19.00
N GLY A 131 -6.21 -13.54 19.84
CA GLY A 131 -5.54 -13.18 21.08
C GLY A 131 -4.39 -12.18 20.94
N VAL A 132 -3.99 -11.79 19.72
CA VAL A 132 -3.00 -10.73 19.52
C VAL A 132 -3.67 -9.36 19.56
N ALA A 133 -3.16 -8.46 20.42
CA ALA A 133 -3.68 -7.12 20.59
C ALA A 133 -3.37 -6.16 19.41
N GLY A 134 -4.15 -5.08 19.34
CA GLY A 134 -3.99 -3.98 18.38
C GLY A 134 -4.68 -4.21 17.04
N MET A 135 -4.93 -3.11 16.31
CA MET A 135 -5.65 -3.15 15.04
C MET A 135 -4.83 -3.85 13.92
N PRO A 136 -5.51 -4.44 12.92
CA PRO A 136 -4.90 -4.79 11.63
C PRO A 136 -4.11 -3.61 11.06
N ALA A 137 -2.97 -3.87 10.44
CA ALA A 137 -2.20 -2.87 9.73
C ALA A 137 -2.26 -3.13 8.22
N PRO A 138 -2.26 -2.07 7.39
CA PRO A 138 -2.33 -2.22 5.95
C PRO A 138 -0.97 -2.59 5.35
N VAL A 139 -1.00 -3.34 4.26
CA VAL A 139 0.11 -3.50 3.31
C VAL A 139 -0.27 -2.74 2.03
N PRO A 140 0.40 -1.61 1.73
CA PRO A 140 0.20 -0.89 0.48
C PRO A 140 0.91 -1.57 -0.69
N ILE A 141 0.15 -1.89 -1.74
CA ILE A 141 0.64 -2.46 -3.00
C ILE A 141 0.18 -1.57 -4.14
N ILE A 142 1.08 -1.18 -5.05
CA ILE A 142 0.72 -0.54 -6.32
C ILE A 142 0.76 -1.59 -7.43
N LYS A 143 -0.33 -1.66 -8.21
CA LYS A 143 -0.37 -2.39 -9.47
C LYS A 143 -0.19 -1.39 -10.63
N PRO A 144 0.95 -1.40 -11.34
CA PRO A 144 1.13 -0.58 -12.52
C PRO A 144 0.23 -1.04 -13.67
N ALA A 145 0.02 -0.17 -14.66
CA ALA A 145 -0.75 -0.53 -15.85
C ALA A 145 -0.08 -1.67 -16.66
N THR A 146 1.25 -1.75 -16.58
CA THR A 146 2.07 -2.81 -17.18
C THR A 146 3.11 -3.29 -16.15
N GLY A 147 3.34 -4.61 -16.08
CA GLY A 147 4.24 -5.23 -15.11
C GLY A 147 3.54 -5.72 -13.83
N ASP A 148 4.35 -6.24 -12.91
CA ASP A 148 3.87 -6.89 -11.70
C ASP A 148 3.53 -5.89 -10.57
N PRO A 149 2.54 -6.19 -9.71
CA PRO A 149 2.28 -5.40 -8.51
C PRO A 149 3.48 -5.38 -7.57
N LYS A 150 3.72 -4.24 -6.93
CA LYS A 150 4.83 -4.03 -5.99
C LYS A 150 4.34 -3.57 -4.63
N VAL A 151 4.91 -4.13 -3.57
CA VAL A 151 4.80 -3.59 -2.22
C VAL A 151 5.57 -2.28 -2.20
N VAL A 152 4.91 -1.22 -1.72
CA VAL A 152 5.44 0.16 -1.74
C VAL A 152 5.45 0.78 -0.36
N SER A 153 5.02 0.05 0.66
CA SER A 153 5.24 0.42 2.04
C SER A 153 5.17 -0.83 2.90
N VAL A 154 5.86 -0.81 4.01
CA VAL A 154 5.81 -1.86 5.03
C VAL A 154 4.44 -1.90 5.72
N ILE A 155 4.18 -2.98 6.46
CA ILE A 155 2.96 -3.14 7.26
C ILE A 155 2.83 -1.91 8.16
N GLY A 156 1.81 -1.09 7.88
CA GLY A 156 1.74 0.32 8.28
C GLY A 156 2.22 0.59 9.71
N SER A 157 3.00 1.66 9.87
CA SER A 157 3.61 2.04 11.14
C SER A 157 2.56 2.12 12.27
N LEU A 158 2.60 1.15 13.17
CA LEU A 158 2.22 1.36 14.57
C LEU A 158 3.14 2.41 15.19
#